data_AF-A0A9D2S6T1-F1
#
_entry.id   AF-A0A9D2S6T1-F1
#
_cell.length_a   1.000
_cell.length_b   1.000
_cell.length_c   1.000
_cell.angle_alpha   90.00
_cell.angle_beta   90.00
_cell.angle_gamma   90.00
#
_symmetry.space_group_name_H-M   'P 1'
#
loop_
_entity.id
_entity.type
_entity.pdbx_description
1 polymer ?
#
loop_
_entity_poly.entity_id
_entity_poly.type
_entity_poly.pdbx_seq_one_letter_code
_entity_poly.pdbx_strand_id
1 'polypeptide(L)'
;MSQKEDPILFDGVFNDITKIEAAYCLRKVVKPPKPSRVALLEEYRERLVLDRATDTITHTQENDAGQRITHRYELPGKVSELLDEFPLGIFSTVKGNPPDAMDDPDQTRTYSITVSTRYGEARTIAGSFDRDGLPRDWAEFVDYVLTFINMYEGYELFNPRLYGRRKRRKSDYIYCSVSFEDGGQTYSYLARDDSYAVGTGWSFPPGGKTAKRSHRSSRSVTTPRGRRPSR
;
A
#
# COMPACT_ATOMS: atom_id res chain seq x y z
N MET A 1 0.94 -49.17 -33.57
CA MET A 1 2.05 -48.22 -33.34
C MET A 1 1.67 -46.90 -33.97
N SER A 2 1.35 -45.90 -33.15
CA SER A 2 1.67 -44.48 -33.37
C SER A 2 1.14 -43.73 -32.15
N GLN A 3 1.93 -43.72 -31.07
CA GLN A 3 1.71 -42.73 -30.01
C GLN A 3 2.09 -41.38 -30.61
N LYS A 4 1.11 -40.47 -30.65
CA LYS A 4 1.35 -39.08 -30.97
C LYS A 4 1.69 -38.45 -29.63
N GLU A 5 2.98 -38.19 -29.40
CA GLU A 5 3.40 -37.39 -28.26
C GLU A 5 2.85 -35.98 -28.45
N ASP A 6 2.02 -35.55 -27.50
CA ASP A 6 1.59 -34.16 -27.42
C ASP A 6 2.82 -33.30 -27.10
N PRO A 7 3.03 -32.18 -27.82
CA PRO A 7 4.16 -31.31 -27.56
C PRO A 7 3.97 -30.67 -26.18
N ILE A 8 4.91 -30.93 -25.28
CA ILE A 8 5.04 -30.19 -24.02
C ILE A 8 5.30 -28.73 -24.40
N LEU A 9 4.25 -27.93 -24.35
CA LEU A 9 4.36 -26.48 -24.34
C LEU A 9 5.10 -26.12 -23.05
N PHE A 10 6.33 -25.61 -23.20
CA PHE A 10 7.07 -24.96 -22.12
C PHE A 10 6.67 -23.49 -22.12
N ASP A 11 5.51 -23.19 -21.57
CA ASP A 11 4.99 -21.87 -21.34
C ASP A 11 5.29 -21.43 -19.90
N GLY A 12 6.33 -20.61 -19.73
CA GLY A 12 6.50 -19.77 -18.54
C GLY A 12 6.94 -20.50 -17.28
N VAL A 13 7.76 -19.85 -16.48
CA VAL A 13 8.02 -20.28 -15.11
C VAL A 13 6.73 -20.04 -14.34
N PHE A 14 5.80 -21.00 -14.33
CA PHE A 14 4.69 -20.96 -13.38
C PHE A 14 5.31 -21.05 -12.00
N ASN A 15 5.20 -19.96 -11.27
CA ASN A 15 5.67 -19.91 -9.92
C ASN A 15 4.62 -20.60 -9.05
N ASP A 16 5.03 -21.69 -8.41
CA ASP A 16 4.08 -22.65 -7.86
C ASP A 16 3.57 -22.29 -6.47
N ILE A 17 3.84 -21.06 -6.00
CA ILE A 17 3.38 -20.56 -4.70
C ILE A 17 1.87 -20.36 -4.71
N THR A 18 1.16 -21.10 -3.86
CA THR A 18 -0.28 -20.96 -3.69
C THR A 18 -0.65 -20.03 -2.54
N LYS A 19 0.23 -19.92 -1.53
CA LYS A 19 -0.05 -19.10 -0.35
C LYS A 19 1.24 -18.67 0.32
N ILE A 20 1.31 -17.41 0.72
CA ILE A 20 2.32 -16.90 1.66
C ILE A 20 1.59 -16.42 2.89
N GLU A 21 2.02 -16.90 4.05
CA GLU A 21 1.48 -16.52 5.35
C GLU A 21 2.62 -16.07 6.26
N ALA A 22 2.61 -14.81 6.67
CA ALA A 22 3.55 -14.27 7.63
C ALA A 22 2.80 -13.92 8.93
N ALA A 23 3.28 -14.43 10.06
CA ALA A 23 2.78 -14.08 11.37
C ALA A 23 3.88 -13.43 12.19
N TYR A 24 3.51 -12.38 12.91
CA TYR A 24 4.35 -11.64 13.84
C TYR A 24 3.74 -11.69 15.24
N CYS A 25 4.59 -11.79 16.25
CA CYS A 25 4.19 -11.79 17.64
C CYS A 25 5.17 -10.94 18.46
N LEU A 26 4.63 -9.94 19.14
CA LEU A 26 5.29 -9.15 20.17
C LEU A 26 4.77 -9.59 21.53
N ARG A 27 5.67 -9.93 22.44
CA ARG A 27 5.38 -10.11 23.86
C ARG A 27 6.16 -9.08 24.64
N LYS A 28 5.51 -8.40 25.58
CA LYS A 28 6.13 -7.37 26.40
C LYS A 28 5.73 -7.54 27.86
N VAL A 29 6.72 -7.60 28.74
CA VAL A 29 6.53 -7.60 30.18
C VAL A 29 6.45 -6.16 30.66
N VAL A 30 5.27 -5.76 31.13
CA VAL A 30 5.05 -4.45 31.73
C VAL A 30 5.27 -4.54 33.22
N LYS A 31 6.42 -4.02 33.64
CA LYS A 31 6.78 -3.90 35.06
C LYS A 31 5.82 -2.93 35.74
N PRO A 32 5.25 -3.31 36.90
CA PRO A 32 4.32 -2.44 37.58
C PRO A 32 5.07 -1.27 38.24
N PRO A 33 4.40 -0.12 38.42
CA PRO A 33 5.01 1.05 39.05
C PRO A 33 5.40 0.84 40.53
N LYS A 34 4.91 -0.25 41.16
CA LYS A 34 5.29 -0.66 42.52
C LYS A 34 5.68 -2.14 42.50
N PRO A 35 6.80 -2.52 43.15
CA PRO A 35 7.31 -3.90 43.14
C PRO A 35 6.41 -4.92 43.85
N SER A 36 5.38 -4.47 44.59
CA SER A 36 4.39 -5.32 45.24
C SER A 36 3.28 -5.82 44.31
N ARG A 37 3.32 -5.50 43.02
CA ARG A 37 2.35 -5.93 42.01
C ARG A 37 2.97 -6.95 41.06
N VAL A 38 2.11 -7.76 40.45
CA VAL A 38 2.50 -8.73 39.41
C VAL A 38 2.77 -7.97 38.10
N ALA A 39 3.80 -8.37 37.35
CA ALA A 39 4.05 -7.84 36.02
C ALA A 39 2.95 -8.30 35.05
N LEU A 40 2.53 -7.40 34.16
CA LEU A 40 1.55 -7.72 33.12
C LEU A 40 2.27 -8.18 31.86
N LEU A 41 1.67 -9.12 31.13
CA LEU A 41 2.16 -9.55 29.83
C LEU A 41 1.25 -8.94 28.76
N GLU A 42 1.78 -7.98 28.02
CA GLU A 42 1.14 -7.44 26.83
C GLU A 42 1.52 -8.29 25.61
N GLU A 43 0.52 -8.65 24.81
CA GLU A 43 0.71 -9.46 23.61
C GLU A 43 0.05 -8.79 22.42
N TYR A 44 0.81 -8.68 21.33
CA TYR A 44 0.35 -8.12 20.07
C TYR A 44 0.73 -9.05 18.93
N ARG A 45 -0.22 -9.33 18.04
CA ARG A 45 -0.08 -10.27 16.94
C ARG A 45 -0.48 -9.60 15.64
N GLU A 46 0.30 -9.87 14.61
CA GLU A 46 -0.09 -9.55 13.23
C GLU A 46 -0.03 -10.79 12.36
N ARG A 47 -0.88 -10.85 11.35
CA ARG A 47 -0.89 -11.90 10.36
C ARG A 47 -1.20 -11.32 8.99
N LEU A 48 -0.30 -11.56 8.04
CA LEU A 48 -0.47 -11.26 6.63
C LEU A 48 -0.65 -12.59 5.87
N VAL A 49 -1.68 -12.66 5.04
CA VAL A 49 -1.97 -13.82 4.19
C VAL A 49 -2.19 -13.35 2.76
N LEU A 50 -1.37 -13.84 1.84
CA LEU A 50 -1.60 -13.77 0.39
C LEU A 50 -2.06 -15.16 -0.04
N ASP A 51 -3.26 -15.26 -0.60
CA ASP A 51 -3.89 -16.53 -0.97
C ASP A 51 -4.32 -16.52 -2.44
N ARG A 52 -3.71 -17.40 -3.24
CA ARG A 52 -4.01 -17.59 -4.66
C ARG A 52 -5.41 -18.16 -4.87
N ALA A 53 -5.86 -19.08 -4.02
CA ALA A 53 -7.12 -19.79 -4.24
C ALA A 53 -8.34 -18.87 -4.13
N THR A 54 -8.24 -17.87 -3.26
CA THR A 54 -9.29 -16.87 -3.05
C THR A 54 -8.99 -15.53 -3.72
N ASP A 55 -7.81 -15.39 -4.36
CA ASP A 55 -7.26 -14.13 -4.86
C ASP A 55 -7.35 -12.99 -3.83
N THR A 56 -6.93 -13.27 -2.59
CA THR A 56 -7.05 -12.31 -1.50
C THR A 56 -5.75 -12.01 -0.77
N ILE A 57 -5.67 -10.76 -0.31
CA ILE A 57 -4.69 -10.32 0.68
C ILE A 57 -5.46 -10.01 1.96
N THR A 58 -5.08 -10.63 3.07
CA THR A 58 -5.67 -10.37 4.38
C THR A 58 -4.58 -9.98 5.35
N HIS A 59 -4.71 -8.82 5.97
CA HIS A 59 -3.88 -8.36 7.08
C HIS A 59 -4.74 -8.25 8.33
N THR A 60 -4.36 -8.94 9.40
CA THR A 60 -5.06 -8.96 10.69
C THR A 60 -4.10 -8.53 11.79
N GLN A 61 -4.53 -7.59 12.63
CA GLN A 61 -3.83 -7.15 13.83
C GLN A 61 -4.72 -7.46 15.04
N GLU A 62 -4.13 -7.97 16.11
CA GLU A 62 -4.83 -8.35 17.33
C GLU A 62 -3.98 -8.04 18.56
N ASN A 63 -4.60 -7.54 19.62
CA ASN A 63 -3.96 -7.38 20.92
C ASN A 63 -4.65 -8.20 22.02
N ASP A 64 -3.97 -8.33 23.14
CA ASP A 64 -4.42 -8.97 24.38
C ASP A 64 -5.70 -8.37 25.00
N ALA A 65 -6.04 -7.12 24.66
CA ALA A 65 -7.32 -6.51 25.01
C ALA A 65 -8.51 -7.02 24.16
N GLY A 66 -8.27 -7.95 23.22
CA GLY A 66 -9.28 -8.51 22.33
C GLY A 66 -9.68 -7.58 21.18
N GLN A 67 -8.95 -6.49 20.97
CA GLN A 67 -9.17 -5.61 19.82
C GLN A 67 -8.57 -6.28 18.59
N ARG A 68 -9.38 -6.37 17.53
CA ARG A 68 -8.97 -6.99 16.27
C ARG A 68 -9.32 -6.09 15.11
N ILE A 69 -8.33 -5.78 14.29
CA ILE A 69 -8.47 -5.01 13.04
C ILE A 69 -8.16 -5.95 11.90
N THR A 70 -8.97 -5.94 10.84
CA THR A 70 -8.76 -6.79 9.66
C THR A 70 -8.97 -5.99 8.39
N HIS A 71 -7.96 -5.97 7.54
CA HIS A 71 -8.00 -5.45 6.18
C HIS A 71 -8.03 -6.65 5.24
N ARG A 72 -8.99 -6.67 4.32
CA ARG A 72 -9.15 -7.74 3.33
C ARG A 72 -9.33 -7.12 1.96
N TYR A 73 -8.47 -7.51 1.03
CA TYR A 73 -8.48 -7.09 -0.37
C TYR A 73 -8.83 -8.33 -1.20
N GLU A 74 -9.94 -8.26 -1.94
CA GLU A 74 -10.35 -9.31 -2.87
C GLU A 74 -10.09 -8.78 -4.29
N LEU A 75 -9.06 -9.31 -4.94
CA LEU A 75 -8.52 -8.76 -6.19
C LEU A 75 -8.38 -9.89 -7.22
N PRO A 76 -9.48 -10.29 -7.89
CA PRO A 76 -9.51 -11.43 -8.80
C PRO A 76 -8.39 -11.38 -9.85
N GLY A 77 -7.62 -12.47 -9.96
CA GLY A 77 -6.44 -12.63 -10.80
C GLY A 77 -5.18 -11.87 -10.33
N LYS A 78 -5.31 -10.82 -9.53
CA LYS A 78 -4.19 -9.93 -9.19
C LYS A 78 -3.30 -10.44 -8.08
N VAL A 79 -3.87 -11.18 -7.11
CA VAL A 79 -3.04 -11.83 -6.07
C VAL A 79 -2.28 -13.01 -6.65
N SER A 80 -2.89 -13.73 -7.59
CA SER A 80 -2.19 -14.76 -8.37
C SER A 80 -0.98 -14.21 -9.13
N GLU A 81 -1.17 -13.11 -9.88
CA GLU A 81 -0.10 -12.37 -10.56
C GLU A 81 0.97 -11.89 -9.56
N LEU A 82 0.58 -11.31 -8.42
CA LEU A 82 1.50 -10.87 -7.36
C LEU A 82 2.36 -12.02 -6.83
N LEU A 83 1.75 -13.19 -6.60
CA LEU A 83 2.47 -14.36 -6.12
C LEU A 83 3.44 -14.93 -7.16
N ASP A 84 3.18 -14.70 -8.45
CA ASP A 84 4.06 -15.14 -9.54
C ASP A 84 5.40 -14.40 -9.58
N GLU A 85 5.47 -13.22 -8.96
CA GLU A 85 6.69 -12.39 -8.91
C GLU A 85 7.72 -12.91 -7.88
N PHE A 86 7.32 -13.74 -6.93
CA PHE A 86 8.19 -14.17 -5.82
C PHE A 86 8.85 -15.53 -6.06
N PRO A 87 10.17 -15.65 -6.24
CA PRO A 87 10.77 -16.94 -6.60
C PRO A 87 10.42 -18.06 -5.61
N LEU A 88 10.32 -19.30 -6.09
CA LEU A 88 10.08 -20.48 -5.24
C LEU A 88 11.06 -20.58 -4.07
N GLY A 89 12.25 -19.98 -4.13
CA GLY A 89 13.26 -19.92 -3.06
C GLY A 89 13.12 -18.77 -2.05
N ILE A 90 12.08 -17.93 -2.13
CA ILE A 90 11.90 -16.76 -1.28
C ILE A 90 11.98 -17.09 0.22
N PHE A 91 12.73 -16.30 0.99
CA PHE A 91 12.98 -16.51 2.42
C PHE A 91 13.86 -17.73 2.78
N SER A 92 14.56 -18.34 1.82
CA SER A 92 15.44 -19.49 2.08
C SER A 92 16.69 -19.17 2.91
N THR A 93 17.09 -17.90 2.97
CA THR A 93 18.35 -17.48 3.62
C THR A 93 18.08 -16.52 4.77
N VAL A 94 18.52 -16.92 5.97
CA VAL A 94 18.51 -16.11 7.19
C VAL A 94 19.95 -16.01 7.70
N LYS A 95 20.42 -14.80 8.02
CA LYS A 95 21.78 -14.60 8.55
C LYS A 95 21.94 -15.21 9.94
N GLY A 96 20.92 -15.03 10.78
CA GLY A 96 20.91 -15.41 12.18
C GLY A 96 21.66 -14.41 13.05
N ASN A 97 21.26 -14.37 14.33
CA ASN A 97 21.97 -13.59 15.34
C ASN A 97 23.27 -14.29 15.76
N PRO A 98 24.33 -13.53 16.11
CA PRO A 98 25.56 -14.11 16.61
C PRO A 98 25.36 -14.72 18.02
N PRO A 99 26.25 -15.63 18.47
CA PRO A 99 26.08 -16.35 19.75
C PRO A 99 26.09 -15.46 21.01
N ASP A 100 26.68 -14.27 20.92
CA ASP A 100 26.77 -13.27 21.99
C ASP A 100 25.64 -12.21 21.93
N ALA A 101 24.67 -12.38 21.03
CA ALA A 101 23.49 -11.54 20.99
C ALA A 101 22.71 -11.63 22.32
N MET A 102 22.30 -10.46 22.82
CA MET A 102 21.51 -10.37 24.05
C MET A 102 20.05 -10.14 23.72
N ASP A 103 19.18 -10.98 24.28
CA ASP A 103 17.74 -10.77 24.24
C ASP A 103 17.32 -9.68 25.24
N ASP A 104 16.27 -8.94 24.89
CA ASP A 104 15.60 -8.04 25.83
C ASP A 104 14.73 -8.89 26.78
N PRO A 105 15.01 -8.91 28.10
CA PRO A 105 14.27 -9.74 29.05
C PRO A 105 12.81 -9.30 29.22
N ASP A 106 12.49 -8.06 28.88
CA ASP A 106 11.15 -7.49 29.02
C ASP A 106 10.39 -7.49 27.69
N GLN A 107 11.01 -7.84 26.56
CA GLN A 107 10.37 -7.76 25.26
C GLN A 107 10.91 -8.77 24.26
N THR A 108 10.03 -9.58 23.67
CA THR A 108 10.39 -10.49 22.57
C THR A 108 9.57 -10.19 21.34
N ARG A 109 10.22 -10.26 20.18
CA ARG A 109 9.59 -10.13 18.87
C ARG A 109 9.97 -11.33 18.03
N THR A 110 8.98 -12.06 17.55
CA THR A 110 9.18 -13.29 16.78
C THR A 110 8.31 -13.28 15.54
N TYR A 111 8.72 -14.05 14.54
CA TYR A 111 7.92 -14.28 13.36
C TYR A 111 7.87 -15.76 13.00
N SER A 112 6.86 -16.12 12.21
CA SER A 112 6.83 -17.35 11.42
C SER A 112 6.31 -17.03 10.02
N ILE A 113 7.01 -17.50 8.98
CA ILE A 113 6.57 -17.36 7.60
C ILE A 113 6.41 -18.75 7.00
N THR A 114 5.25 -19.01 6.42
CA THR A 114 4.92 -20.25 5.72
C THR A 114 4.66 -19.94 4.26
N VAL A 115 5.36 -20.65 3.38
CA VAL A 115 5.15 -20.62 1.92
C VAL A 115 4.63 -21.98 1.50
N SER A 116 3.42 -22.00 0.96
CA SER A 116 2.77 -23.21 0.43
C SER A 116 2.84 -23.21 -1.09
N THR A 117 3.02 -24.39 -1.67
CA THR A 117 3.07 -24.59 -3.13
C THR A 117 1.94 -25.48 -3.63
N ARG A 118 1.72 -25.50 -4.95
CA ARG A 118 0.68 -26.33 -5.58
C ARG A 118 0.93 -27.84 -5.45
N TYR A 119 2.17 -28.24 -5.18
CA TYR A 119 2.54 -29.65 -4.98
C TYR A 119 2.25 -30.14 -3.56
N GLY A 120 1.67 -29.29 -2.70
CA GLY A 120 1.39 -29.62 -1.30
C GLY A 120 2.59 -29.48 -0.37
N GLU A 121 3.76 -29.09 -0.90
CA GLU A 121 4.91 -28.76 -0.06
C GLU A 121 4.70 -27.39 0.59
N ALA A 122 4.87 -27.35 1.91
CA ALA A 122 4.91 -26.12 2.68
C ALA A 122 6.27 -26.03 3.39
N ARG A 123 6.95 -24.91 3.22
CA ARG A 123 8.11 -24.57 4.05
C ARG A 123 7.69 -23.55 5.09
N THR A 124 8.11 -23.77 6.32
CA THR A 124 7.94 -22.80 7.41
C THR A 124 9.31 -22.45 7.96
N ILE A 125 9.54 -21.15 8.07
CA ILE A 125 10.68 -20.58 8.77
C ILE A 125 10.17 -19.75 9.95
N ALA A 126 10.97 -19.66 10.99
CA ALA A 126 10.65 -18.85 12.17
C ALA A 126 11.94 -18.32 12.78
N GLY A 127 11.83 -17.21 13.50
CA GLY A 127 12.99 -16.58 14.13
C GLY A 127 12.61 -15.34 14.92
N SER A 128 13.63 -14.65 15.39
CA SER A 128 13.49 -13.33 16.01
C SER A 128 13.22 -12.26 14.94
N PHE A 129 12.32 -11.34 15.24
CA PHE A 129 11.96 -10.25 14.32
C PHE A 129 12.92 -9.07 14.54
N ASP A 130 14.13 -9.25 14.07
CA ASP A 130 15.20 -8.27 14.02
C ASP A 130 15.95 -8.37 12.68
N ARG A 131 16.87 -7.44 12.42
CA ARG A 131 17.57 -7.33 11.14
C ARG A 131 18.29 -8.63 10.73
N ASP A 132 18.92 -9.32 11.68
CA ASP A 132 19.76 -10.48 11.39
C ASP A 132 18.96 -11.79 11.53
N GLY A 133 17.88 -11.80 12.33
CA GLY A 133 16.92 -12.90 12.46
C GLY A 133 15.92 -13.02 11.30
N LEU A 134 15.67 -11.95 10.55
CA LEU A 134 14.78 -11.97 9.38
C LEU A 134 15.44 -12.56 8.12
N PRO A 135 14.65 -13.11 7.18
CA PRO A 135 15.16 -13.53 5.89
C PRO A 135 15.68 -12.34 5.09
N ARG A 136 16.72 -12.57 4.28
CA ARG A 136 17.37 -11.52 3.48
C ARG A 136 16.39 -10.76 2.57
N ASP A 137 15.42 -11.46 2.01
CA ASP A 137 14.46 -10.93 1.03
C ASP A 137 13.22 -10.31 1.69
N TRP A 138 13.13 -10.30 3.03
CA TRP A 138 11.95 -9.82 3.75
C TRP A 138 11.60 -8.37 3.44
N ALA A 139 12.60 -7.48 3.40
CA ALA A 139 12.37 -6.06 3.15
C ALA A 139 11.79 -5.81 1.74
N GLU A 140 12.33 -6.49 0.74
CA GLU A 140 11.86 -6.42 -0.65
C GLU A 140 10.43 -6.98 -0.79
N PHE A 141 10.16 -8.13 -0.15
CA PHE A 141 8.81 -8.69 -0.09
C PHE A 141 7.78 -7.71 0.48
N VAL A 142 8.08 -7.10 1.63
CA VAL A 142 7.15 -6.15 2.28
C VAL A 142 6.95 -4.91 1.42
N ASP A 143 8.02 -4.37 0.83
CA ASP A 143 7.92 -3.19 -0.05
C ASP A 143 7.04 -3.47 -1.27
N TYR A 144 7.18 -4.65 -1.88
CA TYR A 144 6.37 -5.06 -3.03
C TYR A 144 4.89 -5.22 -2.66
N VAL A 145 4.60 -5.92 -1.55
CA VAL A 145 3.22 -6.11 -1.07
C VAL A 145 2.58 -4.77 -0.67
N LEU A 146 3.29 -3.89 0.04
CA LEU A 146 2.77 -2.58 0.42
C LEU A 146 2.53 -1.70 -0.80
N THR A 147 3.46 -1.68 -1.76
CA THR A 147 3.28 -0.94 -3.02
C THR A 147 2.03 -1.43 -3.75
N PHE A 148 1.84 -2.74 -3.84
CA PHE A 148 0.66 -3.35 -4.45
C PHE A 148 -0.64 -2.97 -3.73
N ILE A 149 -0.69 -3.06 -2.40
CA ILE A 149 -1.86 -2.67 -1.60
C ILE A 149 -2.17 -1.17 -1.76
N ASN A 150 -1.15 -0.32 -1.73
CA ASN A 150 -1.29 1.13 -1.83
C ASN A 150 -1.92 1.61 -3.15
N MET A 151 -1.87 0.80 -4.22
CA MET A 151 -2.61 1.09 -5.46
C MET A 151 -4.12 1.15 -5.26
N TYR A 152 -4.63 0.48 -4.21
CA TYR A 152 -6.05 0.38 -3.89
C TYR A 152 -6.44 1.17 -2.64
N GLU A 153 -5.47 1.65 -1.87
CA GLU A 153 -5.68 2.51 -0.69
C GLU A 153 -5.88 3.97 -1.12
N GLY A 154 -7.05 4.23 -1.68
CA GLY A 154 -7.48 5.55 -2.15
C GLY A 154 -8.94 5.81 -1.79
N TYR A 155 -9.26 5.86 -0.49
CA TYR A 155 -10.64 6.00 -0.04
C TYR A 155 -11.22 7.37 -0.37
N GLU A 156 -11.91 7.48 -1.51
CA GLU A 156 -12.61 8.71 -1.89
C GLU A 156 -13.66 9.12 -0.85
N LEU A 157 -14.29 8.14 -0.19
CA LEU A 157 -15.32 8.34 0.82
C LEU A 157 -14.83 9.22 1.99
N PHE A 158 -13.58 9.04 2.42
CA PHE A 158 -12.99 9.78 3.53
C PHE A 158 -12.21 11.01 3.08
N ASN A 159 -12.23 11.34 1.78
CA ASN A 159 -11.48 12.47 1.24
C ASN A 159 -12.32 13.77 1.30
N PRO A 160 -12.03 14.71 2.22
CA PRO A 160 -12.81 15.94 2.35
C PRO A 160 -12.76 16.81 1.10
N ARG A 161 -11.72 16.65 0.29
CA ARG A 161 -11.59 17.36 -0.98
C ARG A 161 -12.61 16.89 -2.02
N LEU A 162 -13.22 15.71 -1.87
CA LEU A 162 -14.25 15.19 -2.76
C LEU A 162 -15.63 15.51 -2.21
N TYR A 163 -15.99 15.02 -1.03
CA TYR A 163 -17.32 15.22 -0.46
C TYR A 163 -17.59 16.66 0.02
N GLY A 164 -16.54 17.45 0.28
CA GLY A 164 -16.66 18.87 0.57
C GLY A 164 -16.98 19.74 -0.65
N ARG A 165 -16.92 19.19 -1.87
CA ARG A 165 -17.26 19.92 -3.09
C ARG A 165 -18.77 19.91 -3.32
N ARG A 166 -19.33 21.08 -3.59
CA ARG A 166 -20.67 21.16 -4.18
C ARG A 166 -20.64 20.62 -5.61
N LYS A 167 -21.73 19.99 -6.05
CA LYS A 167 -21.95 19.72 -7.47
C LYS A 167 -21.86 21.03 -8.28
N ARG A 168 -21.11 21.00 -9.39
CA ARG A 168 -20.91 22.16 -10.27
C ARG A 168 -22.25 22.62 -10.84
N ARG A 169 -22.50 23.93 -10.86
CA ARG A 169 -23.62 24.52 -11.62
C ARG A 169 -23.18 24.82 -13.04
N LYS A 170 -24.11 24.85 -14.00
CA LYS A 170 -23.80 25.28 -15.39
C LYS A 170 -23.15 26.67 -15.45
N SER A 171 -23.46 27.54 -14.49
CA SER A 171 -22.90 28.88 -14.34
C SER A 171 -21.52 28.93 -13.69
N ASP A 172 -21.01 27.82 -13.15
CA ASP A 172 -19.72 27.80 -12.48
C ASP A 172 -18.59 27.68 -13.52
N TYR A 173 -17.61 28.58 -13.41
CA TYR A 173 -16.39 28.58 -14.21
C TYR A 173 -15.33 27.69 -13.58
N ILE A 174 -14.60 26.93 -14.40
CA ILE A 174 -13.51 26.06 -13.95
C ILE A 174 -12.20 26.75 -14.33
N TYR A 175 -11.29 26.92 -13.37
CA TYR A 175 -9.96 27.46 -13.63
C TYR A 175 -8.89 26.41 -13.35
N CYS A 176 -7.98 26.23 -14.29
CA CYS A 176 -6.81 25.38 -14.19
C CYS A 176 -5.56 26.23 -14.03
N SER A 177 -4.88 26.06 -12.89
CA SER A 177 -3.57 26.66 -12.65
C SER A 177 -2.49 25.75 -13.22
N VAL A 178 -1.67 26.28 -14.12
CA VAL A 178 -0.71 25.55 -14.95
C VAL A 178 0.66 26.20 -14.73
N SER A 179 1.61 25.47 -14.15
CA SER A 179 2.98 25.95 -13.94
C SER A 179 3.93 25.29 -14.92
N PHE A 180 4.62 26.07 -15.74
CA PHE A 180 5.58 25.57 -16.73
C PHE A 180 6.96 25.33 -16.10
N GLU A 181 7.63 24.25 -16.51
CA GLU A 181 8.91 23.81 -15.93
C GLU A 181 10.01 24.90 -16.00
N ASP A 182 10.04 25.69 -17.08
CA ASP A 182 11.09 26.71 -17.27
C ASP A 182 10.78 28.09 -16.65
N GLY A 183 9.60 28.27 -16.03
CA GLY A 183 9.07 29.61 -15.79
C GLY A 183 8.85 30.01 -14.33
N GLY A 184 8.72 29.06 -13.40
CA GLY A 184 8.31 29.32 -12.00
C GLY A 184 6.92 29.97 -11.81
N GLN A 185 6.36 30.57 -12.87
CA GLN A 185 5.10 31.26 -12.91
C GLN A 185 3.95 30.27 -13.16
N THR A 186 2.85 30.50 -12.45
CA THR A 186 1.61 29.73 -12.60
C THR A 186 0.57 30.58 -13.30
N TYR A 187 0.04 30.07 -14.42
CA TYR A 187 -0.99 30.75 -15.22
C TYR A 187 -2.35 30.09 -15.00
N SER A 188 -3.41 30.89 -14.91
CA SER A 188 -4.77 30.40 -14.73
C SER A 188 -5.52 30.40 -16.06
N TYR A 189 -5.90 29.22 -16.53
CA TYR A 189 -6.68 29.02 -17.76
C TYR A 189 -8.12 28.65 -17.43
N LEU A 190 -9.08 29.10 -18.24
CA LEU A 190 -10.47 28.67 -18.13
C LEU A 190 -10.62 27.27 -18.76
N ALA A 191 -11.12 26.32 -17.99
CA ALA A 191 -11.36 24.94 -18.42
C ALA A 191 -12.81 24.76 -18.88
N ARG A 192 -13.01 23.93 -19.91
CA ARG A 192 -14.33 23.66 -20.49
C ARG A 192 -15.17 22.72 -19.63
N ASP A 193 -14.52 21.78 -18.97
CA ASP A 193 -15.10 20.78 -18.07
C ASP A 193 -14.10 20.41 -16.95
N ASP A 194 -14.49 19.48 -16.08
CA ASP A 194 -13.73 19.02 -14.91
C ASP A 194 -12.92 17.74 -15.16
N SER A 195 -12.74 17.33 -16.43
CA SER A 195 -11.96 16.15 -16.80
C SER A 195 -10.44 16.31 -16.58
N TYR A 196 -9.96 17.52 -16.29
CA TYR A 196 -8.54 17.82 -16.13
C TYR A 196 -8.01 17.42 -14.74
N ALA A 197 -7.21 16.35 -14.68
CA ALA A 197 -6.56 15.87 -13.45
C ALA A 197 -5.21 16.55 -13.18
N VAL A 198 -4.75 16.52 -11.93
CA VAL A 198 -3.42 17.03 -11.54
C VAL A 198 -2.37 15.97 -11.91
N GLY A 199 -1.31 16.36 -12.61
CA GLY A 199 -0.21 15.47 -12.98
C GLY A 199 -0.35 14.76 -14.34
N THR A 200 -1.49 14.92 -15.02
CA THR A 200 -1.64 14.50 -16.41
C THR A 200 -0.98 15.53 -17.33
N GLY A 201 0.14 15.18 -17.95
CA GLY A 201 0.84 16.06 -18.90
C GLY A 201 0.02 16.26 -20.18
N TRP A 202 -0.46 17.47 -20.43
CA TRP A 202 -1.23 17.80 -21.63
C TRP A 202 -0.64 19.01 -22.36
N SER A 203 -0.71 18.96 -23.69
CA SER A 203 -0.27 20.03 -24.59
C SER A 203 -1.35 21.11 -24.73
N PHE A 204 -1.05 22.34 -24.31
CA PHE A 204 -1.84 23.54 -24.63
C PHE A 204 -1.31 24.17 -25.94
N PRO A 205 -2.18 24.62 -26.87
CA PRO A 205 -1.72 25.34 -28.06
C PRO A 205 -1.47 26.84 -27.79
N PRO A 206 -0.49 27.48 -28.45
CA PRO A 206 0.93 27.18 -28.48
C PRO A 206 1.72 28.14 -27.57
N GLY A 207 2.51 27.56 -26.68
CA GLY A 207 3.68 28.19 -26.05
C GLY A 207 4.79 27.17 -25.73
N GLY A 208 4.62 25.91 -26.13
CA GLY A 208 5.69 24.91 -26.19
C GLY A 208 6.30 24.48 -24.85
N LYS A 209 5.56 24.45 -23.73
CA LYS A 209 6.12 23.96 -22.44
C LYS A 209 5.16 23.07 -21.66
N THR A 210 5.72 22.02 -21.03
CA THR A 210 5.11 21.08 -20.09
C THR A 210 4.78 21.74 -18.78
N ALA A 211 3.65 21.36 -18.16
CA ALA A 211 3.20 22.00 -16.94
C ALA A 211 2.54 21.05 -15.92
N LYS A 212 2.76 21.35 -14.64
CA LYS A 212 2.13 20.69 -13.48
C LYS A 212 1.16 21.67 -12.79
N ARG A 213 0.20 21.16 -12.02
CA ARG A 213 -0.82 21.98 -11.33
C ARG A 213 -0.57 22.03 -9.82
N SER A 214 -0.74 23.21 -9.22
CA SER A 214 -0.96 23.39 -7.78
C SER A 214 -2.37 23.98 -7.53
N HIS A 215 -2.99 23.65 -6.39
CA HIS A 215 -4.39 23.99 -6.11
C HIS A 215 -4.52 25.32 -5.35
N ARG A 216 -5.23 26.30 -5.90
CA ARG A 216 -5.82 27.41 -5.13
C ARG A 216 -7.19 27.79 -5.68
N SER A 217 -8.23 27.62 -4.87
CA SER A 217 -9.56 28.18 -5.13
C SER A 217 -9.59 29.59 -4.53
N SER A 218 -9.77 30.62 -5.36
CA SER A 218 -10.08 31.97 -4.88
C SER A 218 -11.26 32.55 -5.64
N ARG A 219 -12.26 33.03 -4.90
CA ARG A 219 -13.36 33.87 -5.43
C ARG A 219 -12.83 35.28 -5.66
N SER A 220 -13.19 35.89 -6.79
CA SER A 220 -13.38 37.35 -6.88
C SER A 220 -14.87 37.62 -7.07
N VAL A 221 -15.53 38.11 -6.01
CA VAL A 221 -16.84 38.76 -6.13
C VAL A 221 -16.55 40.19 -6.54
N THR A 222 -16.80 40.54 -7.79
CA THR A 222 -16.78 41.94 -8.23
C THR A 222 -18.21 42.36 -8.53
N THR A 223 -18.86 42.94 -7.53
CA THR A 223 -20.12 43.66 -7.73
C THR A 223 -19.79 44.96 -8.49
N PRO A 224 -20.43 45.29 -9.62
CA PRO A 224 -20.19 46.57 -10.25
C PRO A 224 -20.93 47.66 -9.46
N ARG A 225 -20.20 48.39 -8.60
CA ARG A 225 -20.64 49.70 -8.12
C ARG A 225 -20.46 50.73 -9.24
N GLY A 226 -21.45 50.84 -10.11
CA GLY A 226 -21.62 52.03 -10.94
C GLY A 226 -22.23 53.15 -10.11
N ARG A 227 -21.45 54.18 -9.79
CA ARG A 227 -21.96 55.50 -9.40
C ARG A 227 -21.37 56.51 -10.37
N ARG A 228 -22.21 57.18 -11.16
CA ARG A 228 -22.13 58.62 -11.51
C ARG A 228 -23.31 59.06 -12.40
N PRO A 229 -23.58 60.38 -12.54
CA PRO A 229 -24.77 61.00 -11.94
C PRO A 229 -25.74 61.64 -12.95
N SER A 230 -26.90 62.05 -12.42
CA SER A 230 -27.86 63.08 -12.87
C SER A 230 -27.90 63.52 -14.34
N ARG A 231 -29.08 63.33 -14.94
CA ARG A 231 -29.85 64.43 -15.54
C ARG A 231 -31.32 64.24 -15.21
#